data_AF-A0AAD2FXA0-F1
#
_entry.id   AF-A0AAD2FXA0-F1
#
_cell.length_a   1.000
_cell.length_b   1.000
_cell.length_c   1.000
_cell.angle_alpha   90.00
_cell.angle_beta   90.00
_cell.angle_gamma   90.00
#
_symmetry.space_group_name_H-M   'P 1'
#
loop_
_entity.id
_entity.type
_entity.pdbx_description
1 polymer ?
#
loop_
_entity_poly.entity_id
_entity_poly.type
_entity_poly.pdbx_seq_one_letter_code
_entity_poly.pdbx_strand_id
1 'polypeptide(L)'
;MNPHKTAAMVNEANMTTSDLQTVGRYLYDHLGISVFATEKDVKAITDHYVRATHGIATVANEQIPYWYPAIKIILFKDDGKVVRSVVEKVGLVKANKDSYDILKNTIIGPLNESLERLKNSALMIPAQHPVTDDITGEKSEVTFVPLEQMIDHNEPTFQIMLLQTGDLAFVNTILGKEGMSPHHCYLCDCPKKDFQHFEHDKGSRMTLAIVAGLREDVASGKVRQKDIAANRKGCKRPPLFTVFEPWEIIIPCLHVMIGLFNDGFKSFMNYVDVRHEQDIPESEKVARAEYYDALTELKIREQELASFKVDSDLPLLQLEIQTESYTEMKAKQVGNTGQFLNPKDQRPLFGHWIKRSKEDQASILKNIKELDKGCAAQKTATKAKQTALKQEEDKRKISTQKIRKFIDQVLKKHGVDRGHSHGGDFNGVACLMFEDRVEEIFDEIKKVLLVEGNGHAAEIKEVYESYKLHFCLLSHMFSLVQTQKWIPNDPKMKASILLKMKEVIPLVDRSTERLGISMAKPKRHVFSDHRLGGEITSRLQEMHCSMQEHE
;
A
#
# COMPACT_ATOMS: atom_id res chain seq x y z
N MET A 1 25.30 -36.65 18.29
CA MET A 1 24.04 -36.29 19.01
C MET A 1 22.87 -36.96 18.29
N ASN A 2 21.72 -37.21 18.93
CA ASN A 2 20.61 -37.90 18.22
C ASN A 2 19.94 -36.97 17.18
N PRO A 3 19.36 -37.50 16.09
CA PRO A 3 18.78 -36.70 15.01
C PRO A 3 17.72 -35.69 15.46
N HIS A 4 16.89 -36.00 16.45
CA HIS A 4 15.88 -35.08 16.97
C HIS A 4 16.47 -33.89 17.73
N LYS A 5 17.51 -34.10 18.55
CA LYS A 5 18.21 -33.03 19.28
C LYS A 5 19.01 -32.16 18.31
N THR A 6 19.66 -32.76 17.32
CA THR A 6 20.31 -32.01 16.23
C THR A 6 19.29 -31.18 15.44
N ALA A 7 18.15 -31.75 15.04
CA ALA A 7 17.08 -31.03 14.37
C ALA A 7 16.53 -29.87 15.22
N ALA A 8 16.33 -30.09 16.52
CA ALA A 8 15.86 -29.06 17.45
C ALA A 8 16.86 -27.90 17.56
N MET A 9 18.15 -28.18 17.75
CA MET A 9 19.21 -27.17 17.83
C MET A 9 19.38 -26.40 16.53
N VAL A 10 19.40 -27.08 15.39
CA VAL A 10 19.53 -26.45 14.06
C VAL A 10 18.33 -25.55 13.76
N ASN A 11 17.13 -25.97 14.14
CA ASN A 11 15.92 -25.16 14.04
C ASN A 11 15.94 -23.96 15.00
N GLU A 12 16.45 -24.13 16.21
CA GLU A 12 16.58 -23.05 17.21
C GLU A 12 17.62 -22.00 16.78
N ALA A 13 18.74 -22.45 16.23
CA ALA A 13 19.82 -21.62 15.71
C ALA A 13 19.54 -21.06 14.29
N ASN A 14 18.41 -21.42 13.67
CA ASN A 14 18.01 -20.97 12.33
C ASN A 14 19.09 -21.25 11.26
N MET A 15 19.80 -22.35 11.39
CA MET A 15 20.91 -22.74 10.52
C MET A 15 20.39 -23.37 9.23
N THR A 16 20.94 -22.95 8.08
CA THR A 16 20.71 -23.64 6.81
C THR A 16 21.43 -24.98 6.78
N THR A 17 21.13 -25.81 5.79
CA THR A 17 21.87 -27.06 5.55
C THR A 17 23.36 -26.80 5.28
N SER A 18 23.68 -25.69 4.60
CA SER A 18 25.06 -25.24 4.38
C SER A 18 25.74 -24.83 5.68
N ASP A 19 25.03 -24.16 6.58
CA ASP A 19 25.56 -23.77 7.89
C ASP A 19 25.80 -25.00 8.77
N LEU A 20 24.90 -25.98 8.74
CA LEU A 20 25.06 -27.25 9.46
C LEU A 20 26.30 -28.02 8.96
N GLN A 21 26.52 -28.06 7.65
CA GLN A 21 27.72 -28.67 7.08
C GLN A 21 28.99 -27.91 7.48
N THR A 22 28.94 -26.58 7.47
CA THR A 22 30.08 -25.71 7.81
C THR A 22 30.46 -25.85 9.27
N VAL A 23 29.49 -25.74 10.19
CA VAL A 23 29.72 -25.89 11.64
C VAL A 23 30.07 -27.34 11.98
N GLY A 24 29.42 -28.31 11.34
CA GLY A 24 29.73 -29.73 11.53
C GLY A 24 31.16 -30.08 11.12
N ARG A 25 31.64 -29.54 10.00
CA ARG A 25 33.02 -29.70 9.55
C ARG A 25 34.00 -29.01 10.49
N TYR A 26 33.73 -27.76 10.86
CA TYR A 26 34.55 -27.00 11.82
C TYR A 26 34.72 -27.74 13.16
N LEU A 27 33.63 -28.28 13.72
CA LEU A 27 33.66 -29.03 14.97
C LEU A 27 34.37 -30.38 14.82
N TYR A 28 34.21 -31.06 13.67
CA TYR A 28 34.93 -32.30 13.40
C TYR A 28 36.44 -32.07 13.30
N ASP A 29 36.86 -31.03 12.59
CA ASP A 29 38.27 -30.68 12.40
C ASP A 29 38.94 -30.29 13.74
N HIS A 30 38.19 -29.69 14.67
CA HIS A 30 38.70 -29.31 16.00
C HIS A 30 38.60 -30.42 17.06
N LEU A 31 37.58 -31.28 17.01
CA LEU A 31 37.30 -32.25 18.08
C LEU A 31 37.56 -33.70 17.66
N GLY A 32 37.82 -33.95 16.38
CA GLY A 32 38.04 -35.29 15.81
C GLY A 32 36.81 -36.21 15.80
N ILE A 33 35.65 -35.71 16.23
CA ILE A 33 34.41 -36.49 16.36
C ILE A 33 33.21 -35.73 15.76
N SER A 34 32.30 -36.45 15.10
CA SER A 34 31.09 -35.86 14.54
C SER A 34 30.08 -35.60 15.67
N VAL A 35 29.85 -34.33 15.96
CA VAL A 35 28.95 -33.91 17.05
C VAL A 35 27.47 -33.98 16.61
N PHE A 36 27.18 -33.74 15.33
CA PHE A 36 25.82 -33.75 14.77
C PHE A 36 25.42 -35.09 14.14
N ALA A 37 24.10 -35.33 14.06
CA ALA A 37 23.53 -36.37 13.21
C ALA A 37 23.69 -36.01 11.72
N THR A 38 23.60 -37.02 10.83
CA THR A 38 23.79 -36.78 9.39
C THR A 38 22.66 -35.94 8.80
N GLU A 39 22.97 -35.16 7.77
CA GLU A 39 21.98 -34.33 7.06
C GLU A 39 20.78 -35.15 6.57
N LYS A 40 21.03 -36.37 6.09
CA LYS A 40 20.00 -37.30 5.63
C LYS A 40 19.02 -37.67 6.75
N ASP A 41 19.54 -37.93 7.95
CA ASP A 41 18.74 -38.30 9.11
C ASP A 41 17.96 -37.10 9.67
N VAL A 42 18.51 -35.89 9.56
CA VAL A 42 17.82 -34.65 9.97
C VAL A 42 16.73 -34.26 8.96
N LYS A 43 17.00 -34.38 7.64
CA LYS A 43 16.01 -34.16 6.57
C LYS A 43 14.83 -35.13 6.64
N ALA A 44 15.06 -36.37 7.09
CA ALA A 44 13.99 -37.35 7.29
C ALA A 44 13.02 -36.99 8.44
N ILE A 45 13.37 -35.99 9.28
CA ILE A 45 12.60 -35.58 10.45
C ILE A 45 11.91 -34.23 10.23
N THR A 46 12.45 -33.34 9.39
CA THR A 46 11.84 -32.03 9.12
C THR A 46 11.91 -31.65 7.64
N ASP A 47 10.74 -31.46 7.01
CA ASP A 47 10.62 -31.23 5.55
C ASP A 47 10.97 -29.80 5.09
N HIS A 48 11.12 -28.82 6.01
CA HIS A 48 11.28 -27.41 5.63
C HIS A 48 12.27 -26.65 6.52
N TYR A 49 13.40 -26.25 5.93
CA TYR A 49 14.32 -25.26 6.49
C TYR A 49 13.89 -23.84 6.11
N VAL A 50 12.81 -23.36 6.71
CA VAL A 50 12.51 -21.94 6.93
C VAL A 50 11.61 -21.90 8.17
N ARG A 51 12.13 -21.52 9.35
CA ARG A 51 11.21 -21.05 10.40
C ARG A 51 10.64 -19.73 9.91
N ALA A 52 9.33 -19.69 9.69
CA ALA A 52 8.65 -18.50 9.26
C ALA A 52 8.92 -17.34 10.24
N THR A 53 9.09 -16.14 9.72
CA THR A 53 9.22 -14.88 10.50
C THR A 53 8.02 -14.67 11.43
N HIS A 54 6.93 -15.39 11.17
CA HIS A 54 5.71 -15.51 11.95
C HIS A 54 5.40 -17.00 12.15
N GLY A 55 5.11 -17.45 13.36
CA GLY A 55 4.79 -18.85 13.62
C GLY A 55 3.83 -19.03 14.78
N ILE A 56 3.32 -20.26 14.96
CA ILE A 56 2.49 -20.64 16.11
C ILE A 56 3.30 -21.60 16.96
N ALA A 57 3.58 -21.23 18.21
CA ALA A 57 4.15 -22.13 19.20
C ALA A 57 3.01 -22.81 19.97
N THR A 58 3.08 -24.11 20.20
CA THR A 58 2.13 -24.79 21.09
C THR A 58 2.79 -24.95 22.46
N VAL A 59 2.22 -24.32 23.49
CA VAL A 59 2.67 -24.44 24.88
C VAL A 59 1.48 -24.89 25.71
N ALA A 60 1.57 -26.08 26.33
CA ALA A 60 0.53 -26.61 27.22
C ALA A 60 -0.91 -26.56 26.63
N ASN A 61 -1.05 -26.94 25.35
CA ASN A 61 -2.30 -26.89 24.54
C ASN A 61 -2.78 -25.50 24.09
N GLU A 62 -2.03 -24.43 24.37
CA GLU A 62 -2.31 -23.10 23.83
C GLU A 62 -1.46 -22.83 22.58
N GLN A 63 -2.12 -22.37 21.51
CA GLN A 63 -1.47 -21.89 20.29
C GLN A 63 -1.13 -20.40 20.44
N ILE A 64 0.17 -20.10 20.58
CA ILE A 64 0.69 -18.75 20.75
C ILE A 64 1.39 -18.31 19.47
N PRO A 65 0.80 -17.42 18.67
CA PRO A 65 1.49 -16.77 17.57
C PRO A 65 2.66 -15.89 18.08
N TYR A 66 3.75 -15.92 17.33
CA TYR A 66 4.95 -15.14 17.59
C TYR A 66 5.53 -14.59 16.29
N TRP A 67 6.32 -13.53 16.39
CA TRP A 67 7.11 -13.00 15.29
C TRP A 67 8.47 -12.46 15.73
N TYR A 68 9.39 -12.37 14.77
CA TYR A 68 10.75 -11.85 14.98
C TYR A 68 10.94 -10.55 14.19
N PRO A 69 11.18 -9.39 14.83
CA PRO A 69 11.80 -8.28 14.15
C PRO A 69 13.17 -8.69 13.64
N ALA A 70 13.46 -8.38 12.39
CA ALA A 70 14.73 -8.67 11.76
C ALA A 70 15.34 -7.39 11.20
N ILE A 71 16.66 -7.25 11.36
CA ILE A 71 17.45 -6.21 10.72
C ILE A 71 18.25 -6.87 9.61
N LYS A 72 18.17 -6.30 8.41
CA LYS A 72 19.01 -6.71 7.29
C LYS A 72 20.13 -5.70 7.11
N ILE A 73 21.35 -6.15 7.27
CA ILE A 73 22.56 -5.35 7.04
C ILE A 73 23.05 -5.66 5.64
N ILE A 74 23.31 -4.61 4.85
CA ILE A 74 23.78 -4.73 3.46
C ILE A 74 25.01 -3.83 3.33
N LEU A 75 26.14 -4.43 2.97
CA LEU A 75 27.35 -3.70 2.65
C LEU A 75 27.40 -3.44 1.14
N PHE A 76 27.51 -2.17 0.76
CA PHE A 76 27.67 -1.73 -0.62
C PHE A 76 29.12 -1.35 -0.91
N LYS A 77 29.55 -1.56 -2.15
CA LYS A 77 30.71 -0.89 -2.75
C LYS A 77 30.27 0.46 -3.33
N ASP A 78 31.26 1.31 -3.61
CA ASP A 78 31.06 2.62 -4.23
C ASP A 78 30.36 2.55 -5.60
N ASP A 79 30.47 1.42 -6.30
CA ASP A 79 29.77 1.15 -7.56
C ASP A 79 28.33 0.62 -7.36
N GLY A 80 27.82 0.63 -6.13
CA GLY A 80 26.48 0.16 -5.77
C GLY A 80 26.34 -1.37 -5.65
N LYS A 81 27.43 -2.14 -5.78
CA LYS A 81 27.38 -3.60 -5.65
C LYS A 81 27.22 -4.02 -4.20
N VAL A 82 26.30 -4.96 -3.95
CA VAL A 82 26.21 -5.64 -2.66
C VAL A 82 27.42 -6.56 -2.50
N VAL A 83 28.27 -6.25 -1.52
CA VAL A 83 29.43 -7.05 -1.12
C VAL A 83 28.99 -8.21 -0.24
N ARG A 84 28.16 -7.90 0.76
CA ARG A 84 27.70 -8.84 1.76
C ARG A 84 26.32 -8.41 2.26
N SER A 85 25.49 -9.37 2.60
CA SER A 85 24.27 -9.10 3.35
C SER A 85 24.05 -10.14 4.43
N VAL A 86 23.62 -9.70 5.61
CA VAL A 86 23.29 -10.55 6.76
C VAL A 86 21.91 -10.14 7.27
N VAL A 87 21.15 -11.10 7.79
CA VAL A 87 19.85 -10.85 8.43
C VAL A 87 19.93 -11.33 9.87
N GLU A 88 19.77 -10.42 10.81
CA GLU A 88 19.82 -10.69 12.24
C GLU A 88 18.43 -10.53 12.86
N LYS A 89 18.04 -11.51 13.69
CA LYS A 89 16.81 -11.43 14.48
C LYS A 89 17.12 -10.68 15.76
N VAL A 90 16.46 -9.55 15.98
CA VAL A 90 16.79 -8.63 17.08
C VAL A 90 15.83 -8.71 18.27
N GLY A 91 14.84 -9.59 18.19
CA GLY A 91 13.99 -9.93 19.32
C GLY A 91 12.91 -10.94 18.97
N LEU A 92 12.11 -11.29 19.97
CA LEU A 92 10.97 -12.20 19.84
C LEU A 92 9.76 -11.53 20.49
N VAL A 93 8.71 -11.32 19.70
CA VAL A 93 7.44 -10.77 20.19
C VAL A 93 6.40 -11.87 20.17
N LYS A 94 5.83 -12.16 21.36
CA LYS A 94 4.71 -13.11 21.52
C LYS A 94 3.42 -12.32 21.54
N ALA A 95 2.68 -12.35 20.43
CA ALA A 95 1.46 -11.56 20.27
C ALA A 95 0.53 -12.16 19.21
N ASN A 96 -0.78 -12.04 19.45
CA ASN A 96 -1.83 -12.49 18.52
C ASN A 96 -2.07 -11.54 17.35
N LYS A 97 -1.56 -10.31 17.43
CA LYS A 97 -1.67 -9.29 16.39
C LYS A 97 -0.65 -8.18 16.60
N ASP A 98 -0.35 -7.46 15.53
CA ASP A 98 0.50 -6.26 15.57
C ASP A 98 -0.38 -5.02 15.75
N SER A 99 -0.80 -4.78 17.00
CA SER A 99 -1.43 -3.51 17.34
C SER A 99 -0.40 -2.47 17.74
N TYR A 100 -0.79 -1.20 17.61
CA TYR A 100 0.01 -0.07 18.05
C TYR A 100 0.51 -0.24 19.49
N ASP A 101 -0.40 -0.63 20.41
CA ASP A 101 -0.08 -0.78 21.83
C ASP A 101 0.92 -1.91 22.10
N ILE A 102 0.79 -3.04 21.39
CA ILE A 102 1.71 -4.15 21.50
C ILE A 102 3.09 -3.73 21.02
N LEU A 103 3.17 -3.10 19.85
CA LEU A 103 4.43 -2.64 19.28
C LEU A 103 5.13 -1.60 20.15
N LYS A 104 4.38 -0.62 20.67
CA LYS A 104 4.88 0.42 21.57
C LYS A 104 5.48 -0.15 22.85
N ASN A 105 4.77 -1.11 23.47
CA ASN A 105 5.12 -1.63 24.79
C ASN A 105 6.10 -2.82 24.75
N THR A 106 6.60 -3.19 23.56
CA THR A 106 7.54 -4.31 23.40
C THR A 106 8.88 -3.83 22.87
N ILE A 107 9.15 -4.01 21.58
CA ILE A 107 10.49 -3.87 21.00
C ILE A 107 10.72 -2.50 20.35
N ILE A 108 9.68 -1.74 19.99
CA ILE A 108 9.88 -0.52 19.20
C ILE A 108 10.63 0.56 19.98
N GLY A 109 10.33 0.78 21.27
CA GLY A 109 11.02 1.82 22.06
C GLY A 109 12.56 1.64 22.07
N PRO A 110 13.07 0.52 22.61
CA PRO A 110 14.51 0.25 22.62
C PRO A 110 15.15 0.21 21.22
N LEU A 111 14.40 -0.29 20.22
CA LEU A 111 14.87 -0.35 18.84
C LEU A 111 14.98 1.05 18.22
N ASN A 112 14.00 1.92 18.43
CA ASN A 112 14.00 3.29 17.92
C ASN A 112 15.18 4.08 18.51
N GLU A 113 15.40 4.03 19.82
CA GLU A 113 16.55 4.68 20.48
C GLU A 113 17.89 4.20 19.89
N SER A 114 18.01 2.90 19.61
CA SER A 114 19.22 2.32 19.04
C SER A 114 19.41 2.75 17.57
N LEU A 115 18.33 2.78 16.79
CA LEU A 115 18.36 3.24 15.40
C LEU A 115 18.64 4.74 15.30
N GLU A 116 18.16 5.58 16.22
CA GLU A 116 18.48 7.01 16.27
C GLU A 116 19.98 7.24 16.48
N ARG A 117 20.61 6.48 17.39
CA ARG A 117 22.07 6.51 17.57
C ARG A 117 22.80 6.10 16.28
N LEU A 118 22.32 5.08 15.58
CA LEU A 118 22.88 4.64 14.31
C LEU A 118 22.70 5.66 13.18
N LYS A 119 21.56 6.34 13.11
CA LYS A 119 21.28 7.36 12.08
C LYS A 119 22.21 8.57 12.20
N ASN A 120 22.63 8.89 13.41
CA ASN A 120 23.50 10.02 13.73
C ASN A 120 24.98 9.63 13.92
N SER A 121 25.37 8.42 13.53
CA SER A 121 26.75 7.95 13.57
C SER A 121 27.19 7.40 12.22
N ALA A 122 28.49 7.23 12.07
CA ALA A 122 29.07 6.42 11.01
C ALA A 122 30.02 5.39 11.60
N LEU A 123 30.23 4.31 10.84
CA LEU A 123 31.06 3.19 11.25
C LEU A 123 32.51 3.50 10.88
N MET A 124 33.39 3.57 11.87
CA MET A 124 34.82 3.80 11.68
C MET A 124 35.60 2.49 11.84
N ILE A 125 36.59 2.28 10.98
CA ILE A 125 37.60 1.23 11.14
C ILE A 125 38.89 1.88 11.64
N PRO A 126 39.28 1.71 12.91
CA PRO A 126 40.49 2.30 13.46
C PRO A 126 41.74 1.83 12.70
N ALA A 127 42.62 2.76 12.34
CA ALA A 127 43.86 2.48 11.61
C ALA A 127 44.83 1.57 12.37
N GLN A 128 44.68 1.45 13.70
CA GLN A 128 45.59 0.72 14.59
C GLN A 128 45.31 -0.79 14.68
N HIS A 129 44.27 -1.29 14.00
CA HIS A 129 43.96 -2.72 13.92
C HIS A 129 43.69 -3.17 12.47
N PRO A 130 44.68 -3.07 11.56
CA PRO A 130 44.50 -3.54 10.20
C PRO A 130 44.44 -5.08 10.20
N VAL A 131 43.40 -5.61 9.53
CA VAL A 131 43.27 -6.94 8.90
C VAL A 131 43.84 -8.12 9.67
N THR A 132 42.96 -9.07 10.04
CA THR A 132 43.31 -10.42 10.51
C THR A 132 44.48 -11.00 9.72
N ASP A 133 45.60 -11.21 10.40
CA ASP A 133 46.57 -12.25 10.07
C ASP A 133 45.88 -13.60 10.39
N ASP A 134 45.84 -14.51 9.43
CA ASP A 134 45.22 -15.84 9.55
C ASP A 134 45.88 -16.72 10.64
N ILE A 135 46.89 -16.17 11.33
CA ILE A 135 47.75 -16.82 12.33
C ILE A 135 47.32 -16.50 13.78
N THR A 136 46.72 -15.34 14.09
CA THR A 136 46.50 -14.89 15.49
C THR A 136 45.04 -14.82 15.94
N GLY A 137 44.07 -14.71 15.03
CA GLY A 137 42.64 -14.74 15.36
C GLY A 137 42.06 -13.49 16.04
N GLU A 138 42.80 -12.37 16.12
CA GLU A 138 42.29 -11.11 16.68
C GLU A 138 41.35 -10.38 15.69
N LYS A 139 40.16 -9.99 16.17
CA LYS A 139 39.15 -9.27 15.38
C LYS A 139 39.43 -7.76 15.46
N SER A 140 39.49 -7.07 14.32
CA SER A 140 39.46 -5.61 14.30
C SER A 140 38.21 -5.10 15.02
N GLU A 141 38.39 -4.24 16.02
CA GLU A 141 37.28 -3.54 16.66
C GLU A 141 36.76 -2.45 15.72
N VAL A 142 35.48 -2.52 15.37
CA VAL A 142 34.77 -1.45 14.66
C VAL A 142 34.03 -0.58 15.67
N THR A 143 33.99 0.73 15.45
CA THR A 143 33.34 1.66 16.39
C THR A 143 32.39 2.60 15.67
N PHE A 144 31.29 2.96 16.33
CA PHE A 144 30.38 4.01 15.86
C PHE A 144 30.88 5.35 16.38
N VAL A 145 31.15 6.29 15.48
CA VAL A 145 31.51 7.66 15.84
C VAL A 145 30.38 8.62 15.44
N PRO A 146 30.03 9.60 16.28
CA PRO A 146 29.04 10.62 15.93
C PRO A 146 29.41 11.34 14.63
N LEU A 147 28.41 11.63 13.78
CA LEU A 147 28.66 12.28 12.48
C LEU A 147 29.33 13.65 12.62
N GLU A 148 29.03 14.39 13.70
CA GLU A 148 29.63 15.68 14.03
C GLU A 148 31.14 15.60 14.35
N GLN A 149 31.64 14.42 14.69
CA GLN A 149 33.06 14.18 14.98
C GLN A 149 33.82 13.64 13.76
N MET A 150 33.16 13.37 12.63
CA MET A 150 33.79 12.81 11.41
C MET A 150 34.85 13.72 10.78
N ILE A 151 34.77 15.04 10.96
CA ILE A 151 35.62 16.02 10.28
C ILE A 151 37.10 15.87 10.68
N ASP A 152 37.37 15.30 11.86
CA ASP A 152 38.72 15.22 12.45
C ASP A 152 39.41 13.85 12.27
N HIS A 153 38.78 12.89 11.58
CA HIS A 153 39.25 11.51 11.47
C HIS A 153 39.83 11.19 10.08
N ASN A 154 41.09 10.75 10.04
CA ASN A 154 41.77 10.27 8.83
C ASN A 154 41.51 8.77 8.56
N GLU A 155 40.71 8.11 9.41
CA GLU A 155 40.38 6.69 9.30
C GLU A 155 39.28 6.39 8.25
N PRO A 156 39.26 5.19 7.65
CA PRO A 156 38.16 4.75 6.80
C PRO A 156 36.82 4.73 7.56
N THR A 157 35.83 5.42 7.01
CA THR A 157 34.49 5.56 7.58
C THR A 157 33.41 5.11 6.60
N PHE A 158 32.33 4.55 7.12
CA PHE A 158 31.17 4.12 6.36
C PHE A 158 29.92 4.83 6.86
N GLN A 159 29.27 5.54 5.95
CA GLN A 159 27.97 6.15 6.23
C GLN A 159 26.89 5.07 6.38
N ILE A 160 26.05 5.20 7.40
CA ILE A 160 24.98 4.27 7.68
C ILE A 160 23.67 4.81 7.08
N MET A 161 23.06 4.03 6.20
CA MET A 161 21.72 4.30 5.69
C MET A 161 20.71 3.38 6.36
N LEU A 162 19.70 3.97 6.99
CA LEU A 162 18.59 3.23 7.57
C LEU A 162 17.37 3.30 6.65
N LEU A 163 16.82 2.14 6.34
CA LEU A 163 15.57 1.99 5.59
C LEU A 163 14.68 1.03 6.34
N GLN A 164 13.37 1.26 6.28
CA GLN A 164 12.38 0.39 6.90
C GLN A 164 11.50 -0.29 5.85
N THR A 165 11.00 -1.48 6.16
CA THR A 165 10.00 -2.14 5.31
C THR A 165 9.04 -2.99 6.13
N GLY A 166 7.86 -3.22 5.58
CA GLY A 166 6.80 -4.02 6.17
C GLY A 166 5.54 -3.93 5.31
N ASP A 167 4.51 -4.70 5.63
CA ASP A 167 3.24 -4.56 4.94
C ASP A 167 2.59 -3.18 5.20
N LEU A 168 1.58 -2.82 4.41
CA LEU A 168 0.93 -1.51 4.56
C LEU A 168 0.22 -1.33 5.91
N ALA A 169 -0.25 -2.41 6.54
CA ALA A 169 -0.92 -2.31 7.83
C ALA A 169 0.12 -1.94 8.91
N PHE A 170 1.24 -2.65 8.95
CA PHE A 170 2.38 -2.34 9.80
C PHE A 170 2.90 -0.92 9.57
N VAL A 171 3.16 -0.53 8.32
CA VAL A 171 3.64 0.82 7.98
C VAL A 171 2.69 1.91 8.48
N ASN A 172 1.39 1.74 8.29
CA ASN A 172 0.42 2.68 8.82
C ASN A 172 0.39 2.67 10.36
N THR A 173 0.49 1.50 11.00
CA THR A 173 0.52 1.39 12.46
C THR A 173 1.73 2.12 13.06
N ILE A 174 2.93 1.93 12.52
CA ILE A 174 4.14 2.61 13.02
C ILE A 174 4.14 4.12 12.77
N LEU A 175 3.37 4.61 11.79
CA LEU A 175 3.14 6.03 11.56
C LEU A 175 1.95 6.58 12.36
N GLY A 176 1.39 5.81 13.29
CA GLY A 176 0.25 6.25 14.11
C GLY A 176 -1.09 6.29 13.36
N LYS A 177 -1.15 5.71 12.15
CA LYS A 177 -2.33 5.57 11.28
C LYS A 177 -2.99 4.19 11.37
N GLU A 178 -2.97 3.54 12.54
CA GLU A 178 -3.49 2.18 12.74
C GLU A 178 -4.92 2.01 12.16
N GLY A 179 -5.07 0.99 11.31
CA GLY A 179 -6.34 0.69 10.63
C GLY A 179 -6.74 1.65 9.51
N MET A 180 -5.86 2.55 9.06
CA MET A 180 -6.14 3.50 7.97
C MET A 180 -5.48 3.13 6.64
N SER A 181 -4.77 2.00 6.57
CA SER A 181 -4.17 1.49 5.33
C SER A 181 -5.15 1.26 4.15
N PRO A 182 -6.48 1.06 4.35
CA PRO A 182 -7.43 1.03 3.24
C PRO A 182 -7.96 2.41 2.81
N HIS A 183 -7.69 3.46 3.59
CA HIS A 183 -8.35 4.76 3.50
C HIS A 183 -7.41 5.94 3.23
N HIS A 184 -6.13 5.85 3.59
CA HIS A 184 -5.17 6.93 3.44
C HIS A 184 -3.85 6.44 2.87
N CYS A 185 -3.19 7.31 2.12
CA CYS A 185 -1.79 7.15 1.79
C CYS A 185 -0.93 7.37 3.05
N TYR A 186 0.19 6.64 3.14
CA TYR A 186 1.19 6.88 4.18
C TYR A 186 2.27 7.89 3.75
N LEU A 187 2.42 8.14 2.44
CA LEU A 187 3.41 9.06 1.87
C LEU A 187 2.86 10.47 1.63
N CYS A 188 1.56 10.64 1.43
CA CYS A 188 0.92 11.94 1.26
C CYS A 188 -0.39 12.06 2.07
N ASP A 189 -0.95 13.26 2.07
CA ASP A 189 -2.19 13.56 2.79
C ASP A 189 -3.48 13.21 2.03
N CYS A 190 -3.38 12.72 0.78
CA CYS A 190 -4.56 12.31 0.03
C CYS A 190 -5.33 11.20 0.75
N PRO A 191 -6.63 11.39 0.99
CA PRO A 191 -7.56 10.34 1.38
C PRO A 191 -8.09 9.58 0.16
N LYS A 192 -8.58 8.36 0.38
CA LYS A 192 -9.18 7.49 -0.64
C LYS A 192 -10.22 8.17 -1.52
N LYS A 193 -10.99 9.10 -0.95
CA LYS A 193 -12.03 9.82 -1.69
C LYS A 193 -11.47 10.73 -2.79
N ASP A 194 -10.20 11.10 -2.72
CA ASP A 194 -9.59 12.08 -3.62
C ASP A 194 -8.80 11.40 -4.76
N PHE A 195 -8.42 10.11 -4.62
CA PHE A 195 -7.78 9.31 -5.70
C PHE A 195 -8.72 8.22 -6.26
N GLN A 196 -9.94 8.60 -6.62
CA GLN A 196 -10.93 7.67 -7.19
C GLN A 196 -10.80 7.51 -8.71
N HIS A 197 -10.04 8.38 -9.36
CA HIS A 197 -9.82 8.41 -10.80
C HIS A 197 -8.32 8.41 -11.10
N PHE A 198 -7.96 8.02 -12.32
CA PHE A 198 -6.57 8.08 -12.76
C PHE A 198 -6.03 9.50 -12.66
N GLU A 199 -6.79 10.48 -13.16
CA GLU A 199 -6.48 11.89 -13.05
C GLU A 199 -7.03 12.43 -11.73
N HIS A 200 -6.13 12.73 -10.80
CA HIS A 200 -6.47 13.35 -9.54
C HIS A 200 -5.33 14.27 -9.07
N ASP A 201 -5.66 15.20 -8.17
CA ASP A 201 -4.69 16.10 -7.59
C ASP A 201 -3.72 15.35 -6.69
N LYS A 202 -2.43 15.67 -6.82
CA LYS A 202 -1.38 15.07 -5.98
C LYS A 202 -1.46 15.59 -4.56
N GLY A 203 -1.37 14.67 -3.61
CA GLY A 203 -1.33 15.00 -2.20
C GLY A 203 -0.02 15.66 -1.79
N SER A 204 -0.10 16.46 -0.73
CA SER A 204 1.08 17.02 -0.08
C SER A 204 1.83 15.91 0.66
N ARG A 205 3.16 15.94 0.57
CA ARG A 205 4.04 14.96 1.21
C ARG A 205 3.86 14.96 2.73
N MET A 206 3.79 13.76 3.31
CA MET A 206 3.78 13.57 4.75
C MET A 206 5.22 13.48 5.27
N THR A 207 5.50 14.21 6.35
CA THR A 207 6.73 14.11 7.15
C THR A 207 6.38 13.64 8.56
N LEU A 208 7.35 13.12 9.31
CA LEU A 208 7.17 12.82 10.73
C LEU A 208 6.71 14.05 11.51
N ALA A 209 7.26 15.23 11.20
CA ALA A 209 6.84 16.49 11.82
C ALA A 209 5.36 16.80 11.56
N ILE A 210 4.86 16.59 10.34
CA ILE A 210 3.43 16.76 10.02
C ILE A 210 2.60 15.72 10.79
N VAL A 211 3.01 14.45 10.79
CA VAL A 211 2.29 13.37 11.50
C VAL A 211 2.21 13.65 13.01
N ALA A 212 3.31 14.06 13.64
CA ALA A 212 3.37 14.40 15.05
C ALA A 212 2.58 15.68 15.36
N GLY A 213 2.76 16.73 14.56
CA GLY A 213 2.07 18.02 14.71
C GLY A 213 0.55 17.87 14.65
N LEU A 214 0.01 17.06 13.73
CA LEU A 214 -1.43 16.77 13.65
C LEU A 214 -2.00 16.17 14.95
N ARG A 215 -1.18 15.49 15.76
CA ARG A 215 -1.60 14.95 17.05
C ARG A 215 -1.42 15.94 18.19
N GLU A 216 -0.33 16.69 18.18
CA GLU A 216 -0.08 17.76 19.15
C GLU A 216 -1.13 18.87 19.05
N ASP A 217 -1.52 19.26 17.84
CA ASP A 217 -2.54 20.28 17.60
C ASP A 217 -3.92 19.85 18.12
N VAL A 218 -4.25 18.56 17.99
CA VAL A 218 -5.47 17.97 18.55
C VAL A 218 -5.39 17.92 20.09
N ALA A 219 -4.24 17.51 20.65
CA ALA A 219 -4.07 17.39 22.09
C ALA A 219 -4.02 18.75 22.81
N SER A 220 -3.44 19.77 22.18
CA SER A 220 -3.31 21.13 22.71
C SER A 220 -4.54 22.00 22.49
N GLY A 221 -5.56 21.51 21.77
CA GLY A 221 -6.76 22.28 21.45
C GLY A 221 -6.51 23.50 20.56
N LYS A 222 -5.31 23.61 19.95
CA LYS A 222 -4.93 24.73 19.08
C LYS A 222 -5.76 24.76 17.79
N VAL A 223 -6.29 23.62 17.35
CA VAL A 223 -7.25 23.61 16.25
C VAL A 223 -8.62 24.04 16.79
N ARG A 224 -9.13 25.19 16.33
CA ARG A 224 -10.55 25.58 16.48
C ARG A 224 -11.52 24.58 15.80
N GLN A 225 -11.00 23.61 15.06
CA GLN A 225 -11.77 22.55 14.43
C GLN A 225 -11.76 21.30 15.32
N LYS A 226 -12.95 20.78 15.59
CA LYS A 226 -13.19 19.56 16.35
C LYS A 226 -12.28 18.42 15.88
N ASP A 227 -12.02 17.46 16.77
CA ASP A 227 -11.23 16.26 16.48
C ASP A 227 -11.97 15.30 15.52
N ILE A 228 -12.10 15.70 14.25
CA ILE A 228 -12.83 14.99 13.18
C ILE A 228 -11.88 14.27 12.24
N ALA A 229 -12.36 13.18 11.62
CA ALA A 229 -11.55 12.30 10.78
C ALA A 229 -10.83 13.03 9.63
N ALA A 230 -11.46 14.05 9.04
CA ALA A 230 -10.87 14.84 7.95
C ALA A 230 -9.57 15.54 8.37
N ASN A 231 -9.53 16.09 9.58
CA ASN A 231 -8.39 16.86 10.08
C ASN A 231 -7.23 15.97 10.50
N ARG A 232 -7.53 14.74 10.93
CA ARG A 232 -6.51 13.78 11.36
C ARG A 232 -5.69 13.24 10.19
N LYS A 233 -6.17 13.32 8.94
CA LYS A 233 -5.50 12.72 7.75
C LYS A 233 -5.08 11.25 7.96
N GLY A 234 -5.86 10.52 8.75
CA GLY A 234 -5.60 9.14 9.18
C GLY A 234 -4.72 8.98 10.42
N CYS A 235 -4.06 10.02 10.93
CA CYS A 235 -3.22 9.98 12.13
C CYS A 235 -4.09 9.90 13.39
N LYS A 236 -4.19 8.70 13.97
CA LYS A 236 -4.95 8.44 15.21
C LYS A 236 -4.08 8.59 16.45
N ARG A 237 -2.77 8.35 16.33
CA ARG A 237 -1.79 8.31 17.40
C ARG A 237 -0.47 8.93 16.94
N PRO A 238 0.46 9.28 17.85
CA PRO A 238 1.82 9.65 17.48
C PRO A 238 2.53 8.53 16.69
N PRO A 239 3.58 8.81 15.92
CA PRO A 239 4.38 7.75 15.31
C PRO A 239 5.14 6.94 16.38
N LEU A 240 5.35 5.65 16.11
CA LEU A 240 6.11 4.73 16.97
C LEU A 240 7.62 4.81 16.73
N PHE A 241 8.02 5.02 15.47
CA PHE A 241 9.39 5.35 15.12
C PHE A 241 9.50 6.84 14.84
N THR A 242 10.45 7.50 15.48
CA THR A 242 10.85 8.89 15.20
C THR A 242 12.09 8.96 14.32
N VAL A 243 12.75 7.81 14.09
CA VAL A 243 13.94 7.72 13.24
C VAL A 243 13.61 7.67 11.74
N PHE A 244 12.43 7.19 11.33
CA PHE A 244 12.08 6.96 9.92
C PHE A 244 11.07 7.96 9.38
N GLU A 245 11.50 8.77 8.42
CA GLU A 245 10.57 9.54 7.61
C GLU A 245 9.72 8.63 6.70
N PRO A 246 8.48 9.00 6.36
CA PRO A 246 7.61 8.14 5.55
C PRO A 246 8.24 7.65 4.24
N TRP A 247 9.08 8.46 3.59
CA TRP A 247 9.80 8.10 2.36
C TRP A 247 11.05 7.23 2.58
N GLU A 248 11.53 7.08 3.82
CA GLU A 248 12.58 6.12 4.20
C GLU A 248 11.98 4.70 4.40
N ILE A 249 10.66 4.57 4.29
CA ILE A 249 9.94 3.29 4.32
C ILE A 249 9.74 2.79 2.89
N ILE A 250 10.35 1.65 2.57
CA ILE A 250 10.30 1.02 1.26
C ILE A 250 8.86 0.56 0.95
N ILE A 251 8.36 0.97 -0.21
CA ILE A 251 7.06 0.52 -0.73
C ILE A 251 7.02 -1.02 -0.79
N PRO A 252 6.04 -1.68 -0.14
CA PRO A 252 5.94 -3.13 -0.11
C PRO A 252 5.42 -3.68 -1.43
N CYS A 253 6.30 -3.76 -2.44
CA CYS A 253 5.97 -4.11 -3.81
C CYS A 253 5.23 -5.45 -3.91
N LEU A 254 5.60 -6.44 -3.10
CA LEU A 254 4.88 -7.73 -3.02
C LEU A 254 3.41 -7.56 -2.60
N HIS A 255 3.14 -6.74 -1.57
CA HIS A 255 1.76 -6.51 -1.09
C HIS A 255 0.93 -5.66 -2.05
N VAL A 256 1.59 -4.80 -2.82
CA VAL A 256 0.97 -4.06 -3.93
C VAL A 256 0.60 -5.04 -5.05
N MET A 257 1.53 -5.86 -5.51
CA MET A 257 1.30 -6.92 -6.52
C MET A 257 0.12 -7.81 -6.13
N ILE A 258 0.16 -8.40 -4.94
CA ILE A 258 -0.93 -9.26 -4.44
C ILE A 258 -2.26 -8.51 -4.47
N GLY A 259 -2.28 -7.22 -4.11
CA GLY A 259 -3.50 -6.41 -4.17
C GLY A 259 -4.01 -6.21 -5.59
N LEU A 260 -3.14 -5.82 -6.51
CA LEU A 260 -3.52 -5.49 -7.90
C LEU A 260 -3.96 -6.73 -8.68
N PHE A 261 -3.25 -7.85 -8.54
CA PHE A 261 -3.62 -9.11 -9.18
C PHE A 261 -4.96 -9.64 -8.66
N ASN A 262 -5.17 -9.64 -7.33
CA ASN A 262 -6.44 -10.09 -6.76
C ASN A 262 -7.60 -9.17 -7.12
N ASP A 263 -7.42 -7.84 -7.12
CA ASP A 263 -8.48 -6.90 -7.51
C ASP A 263 -8.86 -7.08 -8.99
N GLY A 264 -7.86 -7.23 -9.88
CA GLY A 264 -8.11 -7.51 -11.31
C GLY A 264 -8.79 -8.86 -11.53
N PHE A 265 -8.37 -9.90 -10.81
CA PHE A 265 -8.90 -11.24 -11.00
C PHE A 265 -10.31 -11.40 -10.40
N LYS A 266 -10.59 -10.74 -9.27
CA LYS A 266 -11.96 -10.64 -8.73
C LYS A 266 -12.90 -9.98 -9.71
N SER A 267 -12.45 -8.90 -10.36
CA SER A 267 -13.22 -8.24 -11.44
C SER A 267 -13.47 -9.20 -12.61
N PHE A 268 -12.44 -9.91 -13.08
CA PHE A 268 -12.58 -10.91 -14.14
C PHE A 268 -13.56 -12.04 -13.76
N MET A 269 -13.43 -12.60 -12.56
CA MET A 269 -14.33 -13.65 -12.07
C MET A 269 -15.76 -13.17 -11.90
N ASN A 270 -15.97 -11.90 -11.54
CA ASN A 270 -17.31 -11.30 -11.51
C ASN A 270 -17.91 -11.20 -12.92
N TYR A 271 -17.11 -10.82 -13.93
CA TYR A 271 -17.56 -10.88 -15.32
C TYR A 271 -17.95 -12.31 -15.71
N VAL A 272 -17.10 -13.31 -15.40
CA VAL A 272 -17.39 -14.72 -15.68
C VAL A 272 -18.69 -15.18 -15.02
N ASP A 273 -18.87 -14.87 -13.75
CA ASP A 273 -20.05 -15.31 -12.98
C ASP A 273 -21.35 -14.62 -13.44
N VAL A 274 -21.27 -13.37 -13.92
CA VAL A 274 -22.44 -12.65 -14.42
C VAL A 274 -22.80 -13.06 -15.85
N ARG A 275 -21.81 -13.34 -16.71
CA ARG A 275 -22.05 -13.55 -18.15
C ARG A 275 -22.02 -14.99 -18.62
N HIS A 276 -21.25 -15.85 -17.97
CA HIS A 276 -20.95 -17.19 -18.50
C HIS A 276 -21.49 -18.32 -17.66
N GLU A 277 -21.73 -18.10 -16.36
CA GLU A 277 -22.22 -19.15 -15.48
C GLU A 277 -23.68 -19.52 -15.81
N GLN A 278 -23.96 -20.83 -15.92
CA GLN A 278 -25.20 -21.35 -16.53
C GLN A 278 -26.27 -21.71 -15.48
N ASP A 279 -25.85 -22.17 -14.29
CA ASP A 279 -26.72 -22.75 -13.27
C ASP A 279 -26.99 -21.79 -12.09
N ILE A 280 -27.44 -20.58 -12.40
CA ILE A 280 -27.75 -19.55 -11.40
C ILE A 280 -29.18 -19.76 -10.89
N PRO A 281 -29.40 -19.94 -9.57
CA PRO A 281 -30.73 -20.05 -8.99
C PRO A 281 -31.61 -18.84 -9.31
N GLU A 282 -32.91 -19.08 -9.47
CA GLU A 282 -33.87 -18.01 -9.83
C GLU A 282 -33.93 -16.91 -8.76
N SER A 283 -33.84 -17.27 -7.47
CA SER A 283 -33.79 -16.28 -6.38
C SER A 283 -32.59 -15.34 -6.50
N GLU A 284 -31.43 -15.87 -6.91
CA GLU A 284 -30.23 -15.08 -7.14
C GLU A 284 -30.36 -14.18 -8.38
N LYS A 285 -30.99 -14.68 -9.47
CA LYS A 285 -31.27 -13.85 -10.66
C LYS A 285 -32.17 -12.66 -10.33
N VAL A 286 -33.24 -12.89 -9.55
CA VAL A 286 -34.12 -11.81 -9.08
C VAL A 286 -33.34 -10.81 -8.22
N ALA A 287 -32.55 -11.27 -7.26
CA ALA A 287 -31.73 -10.40 -6.42
C ALA A 287 -30.70 -9.59 -7.22
N ARG A 288 -30.11 -10.17 -8.28
CA ARG A 288 -29.22 -9.47 -9.22
C ARG A 288 -29.97 -8.36 -9.95
N ALA A 289 -31.14 -8.66 -10.54
CA ALA A 289 -31.95 -7.69 -11.25
C ALA A 289 -32.30 -6.50 -10.34
N GLU A 290 -32.79 -6.77 -9.12
CA GLU A 290 -33.12 -5.72 -8.15
C GLU A 290 -31.90 -4.86 -7.75
N TYR A 291 -30.72 -5.48 -7.62
CA TYR A 291 -29.50 -4.76 -7.29
C TYR A 291 -29.05 -3.86 -8.45
N TYR A 292 -29.07 -4.37 -9.69
CA TYR A 292 -28.68 -3.60 -10.87
C TYR A 292 -29.66 -2.48 -11.20
N ASP A 293 -30.96 -2.69 -10.98
CA ASP A 293 -31.98 -1.65 -11.10
C ASP A 293 -31.72 -0.54 -10.06
N ALA A 294 -31.46 -0.91 -8.80
CA ALA A 294 -31.13 0.05 -7.75
C ALA A 294 -29.83 0.84 -8.02
N LEU A 295 -28.82 0.18 -8.61
CA LEU A 295 -27.57 0.80 -9.07
C LEU A 295 -27.80 1.81 -10.21
N THR A 296 -28.63 1.44 -11.18
CA THR A 296 -28.98 2.31 -12.32
C THR A 296 -29.68 3.56 -11.82
N GLU A 297 -30.67 3.39 -10.95
CA GLU A 297 -31.40 4.49 -10.33
C GLU A 297 -30.48 5.39 -9.48
N LEU A 298 -29.53 4.81 -8.75
CA LEU A 298 -28.53 5.58 -8.01
C LEU A 298 -27.69 6.45 -8.95
N LYS A 299 -27.24 5.88 -10.07
CA LYS A 299 -26.42 6.60 -11.05
C LYS A 299 -27.19 7.75 -11.70
N ILE A 300 -28.46 7.53 -12.03
CA ILE A 300 -29.34 8.59 -12.56
C ILE A 300 -29.44 9.75 -11.57
N ARG A 301 -29.73 9.46 -10.29
CA ARG A 301 -29.81 10.51 -9.25
C ARG A 301 -28.49 11.24 -9.02
N GLU A 302 -27.37 10.54 -9.05
CA GLU A 302 -26.05 11.17 -8.94
C GLU A 302 -25.77 12.10 -10.12
N GLN A 303 -26.18 11.72 -11.33
CA GLN A 303 -26.08 12.55 -12.53
C GLN A 303 -27.01 13.78 -12.45
N GLU A 304 -28.24 13.61 -11.97
CA GLU A 304 -29.17 14.72 -11.75
C GLU A 304 -28.62 15.73 -10.74
N LEU A 305 -28.08 15.26 -9.60
CA LEU A 305 -27.45 16.12 -8.60
C LEU A 305 -26.23 16.86 -9.16
N ALA A 306 -25.37 16.16 -9.91
CA ALA A 306 -24.19 16.76 -10.53
C ALA A 306 -24.58 17.84 -11.55
N SER A 307 -25.54 17.53 -12.43
CA SER A 307 -26.04 18.46 -13.44
C SER A 307 -26.68 19.69 -12.79
N PHE A 308 -27.53 19.48 -11.78
CA PHE A 308 -28.16 20.59 -11.06
C PHE A 308 -27.15 21.51 -10.37
N LYS A 309 -26.07 20.96 -9.80
CA LYS A 309 -24.99 21.77 -9.22
C LYS A 309 -24.32 22.65 -10.27
N VAL A 310 -23.93 22.05 -11.40
CA VAL A 310 -23.31 22.79 -12.52
C VAL A 310 -24.23 23.90 -13.03
N ASP A 311 -25.52 23.58 -13.24
CA ASP A 311 -26.50 24.56 -13.72
C ASP A 311 -26.76 25.69 -12.70
N SER A 312 -26.57 25.41 -11.41
CA SER A 312 -26.81 26.35 -10.32
C SER A 312 -25.60 27.22 -9.97
N ASP A 313 -24.38 26.84 -10.34
CA ASP A 313 -23.15 27.52 -9.92
C ASP A 313 -23.12 28.99 -10.37
N LEU A 314 -23.39 29.26 -11.65
CA LEU A 314 -23.37 30.63 -12.19
C LEU A 314 -24.51 31.49 -11.63
N PRO A 315 -25.78 31.03 -11.59
CA PRO A 315 -26.86 31.76 -10.93
C PRO A 315 -26.57 32.07 -9.45
N LEU A 316 -26.00 31.12 -8.71
CA LEU A 316 -25.66 31.32 -7.31
C LEU A 316 -24.59 32.39 -7.13
N LEU A 317 -23.53 32.33 -7.94
CA LEU A 317 -22.47 33.35 -7.94
C LEU A 317 -23.00 34.75 -8.31
N GLN A 318 -23.89 34.84 -9.30
CA GLN A 318 -24.53 36.11 -9.67
C GLN A 318 -25.35 36.69 -8.52
N LEU A 319 -26.12 35.86 -7.83
CA LEU A 319 -26.89 36.28 -6.65
C LEU A 319 -25.96 36.70 -5.51
N GLU A 320 -24.82 36.03 -5.31
CA GLU A 320 -23.82 36.40 -4.29
C GLU A 320 -23.23 37.80 -4.58
N ILE A 321 -22.76 38.03 -5.81
CA ILE A 321 -22.24 39.32 -6.25
C ILE A 321 -23.30 40.42 -6.13
N GLN A 322 -24.54 40.15 -6.53
CA GLN A 322 -25.65 41.10 -6.39
C GLN A 322 -25.92 41.43 -4.92
N THR A 323 -25.92 40.43 -4.05
CA THR A 323 -26.15 40.61 -2.61
C THR A 323 -25.07 41.47 -1.98
N GLU A 324 -23.80 41.23 -2.31
CA GLU A 324 -22.67 42.04 -1.85
C GLU A 324 -22.77 43.47 -2.36
N SER A 325 -23.03 43.66 -3.66
CA SER A 325 -23.21 44.97 -4.28
C SER A 325 -24.31 45.79 -3.59
N TYR A 326 -25.49 45.21 -3.39
CA TYR A 326 -26.59 45.90 -2.68
C TYR A 326 -26.26 46.18 -1.21
N THR A 327 -25.49 45.30 -0.56
CA THR A 327 -25.06 45.48 0.84
C THR A 327 -24.09 46.66 0.95
N GLU A 328 -23.13 46.76 0.03
CA GLU A 328 -22.22 47.91 -0.04
C GLU A 328 -22.95 49.22 -0.31
N MET A 329 -23.87 49.23 -1.29
CA MET A 329 -24.67 50.42 -1.63
C MET A 329 -25.54 50.86 -0.45
N LYS A 330 -26.05 49.91 0.34
CA LYS A 330 -26.81 50.20 1.56
C LYS A 330 -25.94 50.77 2.68
N ALA A 331 -24.66 50.37 2.76
CA ALA A 331 -23.72 50.85 3.77
C ALA A 331 -23.14 52.23 3.44
N LYS A 332 -22.84 52.51 2.16
CA LYS A 332 -22.33 53.80 1.66
C LYS A 332 -23.48 54.79 1.43
N GLN A 333 -24.18 55.19 2.50
CA GLN A 333 -25.32 56.11 2.37
C GLN A 333 -24.90 57.57 2.15
N VAL A 334 -23.74 57.97 2.65
CA VAL A 334 -23.24 59.36 2.63
C VAL A 334 -21.84 59.39 2.03
N GLY A 335 -21.61 60.25 1.04
CA GLY A 335 -20.30 60.45 0.43
C GLY A 335 -19.38 61.32 1.30
N ASN A 336 -18.10 61.43 0.91
CA ASN A 336 -17.10 62.24 1.63
C ASN A 336 -17.46 63.73 1.77
N THR A 337 -18.43 64.21 0.99
CA THR A 337 -18.96 65.58 1.00
C THR A 337 -20.21 65.76 1.86
N GLY A 338 -20.67 64.72 2.58
CA GLY A 338 -21.90 64.77 3.38
C GLY A 338 -23.20 64.64 2.59
N GLN A 339 -23.13 64.55 1.25
CA GLN A 339 -24.29 64.31 0.39
C GLN A 339 -24.64 62.83 0.34
N PHE A 340 -25.93 62.51 0.32
CA PHE A 340 -26.36 61.14 0.17
C PHE A 340 -26.07 60.62 -1.23
N LEU A 341 -25.42 59.45 -1.32
CA LEU A 341 -25.03 58.85 -2.61
C LEU A 341 -26.22 58.26 -3.38
N ASN A 342 -27.29 57.89 -2.67
CA ASN A 342 -28.49 57.28 -3.26
C ASN A 342 -29.76 58.14 -3.05
N PRO A 343 -30.66 58.23 -4.07
CA PRO A 343 -31.97 58.86 -3.95
C PRO A 343 -32.79 58.34 -2.75
N LYS A 344 -33.57 59.23 -2.11
CA LYS A 344 -34.28 58.94 -0.84
C LYS A 344 -35.28 57.79 -0.97
N ASP A 345 -35.91 57.68 -2.12
CA ASP A 345 -36.85 56.65 -2.56
C ASP A 345 -36.18 55.28 -2.80
N GLN A 346 -34.91 55.24 -3.17
CA GLN A 346 -34.19 53.98 -3.45
C GLN A 346 -33.59 53.32 -2.20
N ARG A 347 -33.34 54.06 -1.13
CA ARG A 347 -32.75 53.55 0.12
C ARG A 347 -33.52 52.37 0.76
N PRO A 348 -34.87 52.39 0.88
CA PRO A 348 -35.59 51.23 1.40
C PRO A 348 -35.57 50.03 0.44
N LEU A 349 -35.37 50.23 -0.87
CA LEU A 349 -35.39 49.17 -1.87
C LEU A 349 -34.19 48.23 -1.76
N PHE A 350 -33.00 48.72 -1.39
CA PHE A 350 -31.82 47.85 -1.18
C PHE A 350 -32.08 46.76 -0.14
N GLY A 351 -32.79 47.10 0.94
CA GLY A 351 -33.18 46.11 1.95
C GLY A 351 -34.07 45.02 1.37
N HIS A 352 -35.00 45.39 0.50
CA HIS A 352 -35.88 44.45 -0.20
C HIS A 352 -35.12 43.58 -1.22
N TRP A 353 -34.21 44.16 -2.01
CA TRP A 353 -33.40 43.43 -2.99
C TRP A 353 -32.45 42.44 -2.34
N ILE A 354 -31.76 42.83 -1.25
CA ILE A 354 -30.91 41.91 -0.46
C ILE A 354 -31.76 40.74 0.06
N LYS A 355 -32.95 41.02 0.59
CA LYS A 355 -33.84 39.98 1.13
C LYS A 355 -34.23 38.99 0.03
N ARG A 356 -34.70 39.48 -1.12
CA ARG A 356 -35.12 38.65 -2.25
C ARG A 356 -33.97 37.79 -2.79
N SER A 357 -32.78 38.38 -2.99
CA SER A 357 -31.60 37.65 -3.46
C SER A 357 -31.22 36.51 -2.52
N LYS A 358 -31.27 36.75 -1.20
CA LYS A 358 -31.02 35.70 -0.19
C LYS A 358 -32.09 34.61 -0.18
N GLU A 359 -33.35 34.94 -0.46
CA GLU A 359 -34.44 33.96 -0.60
C GLU A 359 -34.22 33.06 -1.82
N ASP A 360 -33.80 33.65 -2.95
CA ASP A 360 -33.48 32.90 -4.18
C ASP A 360 -32.26 31.97 -3.98
N GLN A 361 -31.19 32.46 -3.34
CA GLN A 361 -30.04 31.63 -2.94
C GLN A 361 -30.49 30.47 -2.03
N ALA A 362 -31.31 30.76 -1.02
CA ALA A 362 -31.80 29.75 -0.10
C ALA A 362 -32.65 28.67 -0.79
N SER A 363 -33.42 29.05 -1.83
CA SER A 363 -34.20 28.12 -2.66
C SER A 363 -33.30 27.15 -3.43
N ILE A 364 -32.27 27.67 -4.12
CA ILE A 364 -31.30 26.84 -4.86
C ILE A 364 -30.59 25.88 -3.91
N LEU A 365 -30.06 26.39 -2.79
CA LEU A 365 -29.36 25.59 -1.78
C LEU A 365 -30.29 24.55 -1.12
N LYS A 366 -31.59 24.82 -1.02
CA LYS A 366 -32.58 23.86 -0.54
C LYS A 366 -32.76 22.70 -1.52
N ASN A 367 -32.88 22.98 -2.82
CA ASN A 367 -33.00 21.95 -3.85
C ASN A 367 -31.76 21.05 -3.91
N ILE A 368 -30.54 21.63 -3.82
CA ILE A 368 -29.30 20.85 -3.73
C ILE A 368 -29.35 19.89 -2.54
N LYS A 369 -29.79 20.37 -1.37
CA LYS A 369 -29.92 19.53 -0.16
C LYS A 369 -30.96 18.43 -0.30
N GLU A 370 -32.06 18.68 -1.01
CA GLU A 370 -33.11 17.67 -1.25
C GLU A 370 -32.63 16.56 -2.19
N LEU A 371 -31.97 16.93 -3.30
CA LEU A 371 -31.36 15.98 -4.23
C LEU A 371 -30.25 15.15 -3.54
N ASP A 372 -29.41 15.80 -2.73
CA ASP A 372 -28.36 15.12 -1.96
C ASP A 372 -28.93 14.12 -0.95
N LYS A 373 -30.02 14.47 -0.25
CA LYS A 373 -30.77 13.54 0.61
C LYS A 373 -31.35 12.37 -0.19
N GLY A 374 -31.90 12.63 -1.37
CA GLY A 374 -32.40 11.59 -2.28
C GLY A 374 -31.30 10.61 -2.69
N CYS A 375 -30.12 11.12 -3.05
CA CYS A 375 -28.94 10.30 -3.33
C CYS A 375 -28.52 9.47 -2.11
N ALA A 376 -28.47 10.06 -0.92
CA ALA A 376 -28.10 9.35 0.31
C ALA A 376 -29.09 8.22 0.67
N ALA A 377 -30.39 8.47 0.49
CA ALA A 377 -31.44 7.45 0.67
C ALA A 377 -31.27 6.31 -0.33
N GLN A 378 -31.08 6.63 -1.62
CA GLN A 378 -30.88 5.61 -2.66
C GLN A 378 -29.58 4.81 -2.46
N LYS A 379 -28.49 5.44 -1.97
CA LYS A 379 -27.27 4.73 -1.58
C LYS A 379 -27.54 3.69 -0.49
N THR A 380 -28.40 4.02 0.47
CA THR A 380 -28.77 3.11 1.56
C THR A 380 -29.62 1.95 1.02
N ALA A 381 -30.61 2.22 0.16
CA ALA A 381 -31.42 1.19 -0.48
C ALA A 381 -30.58 0.25 -1.35
N THR A 382 -29.66 0.80 -2.15
CA THR A 382 -28.75 0.03 -3.02
C THR A 382 -27.84 -0.89 -2.19
N LYS A 383 -27.32 -0.42 -1.05
CA LYS A 383 -26.54 -1.26 -0.12
C LYS A 383 -27.37 -2.40 0.48
N ALA A 384 -28.65 -2.16 0.78
CA ALA A 384 -29.53 -3.21 1.27
C ALA A 384 -29.76 -4.29 0.20
N LYS A 385 -30.01 -3.89 -1.06
CA LYS A 385 -30.12 -4.82 -2.20
C LYS A 385 -28.81 -5.57 -2.48
N GLN A 386 -27.67 -4.90 -2.39
CA GLN A 386 -26.35 -5.55 -2.47
C GLN A 386 -26.18 -6.63 -1.39
N THR A 387 -26.62 -6.34 -0.16
CA THR A 387 -26.54 -7.29 0.96
C THR A 387 -27.44 -8.49 0.73
N ALA A 388 -28.66 -8.26 0.21
CA ALA A 388 -29.59 -9.34 -0.15
C ALA A 388 -29.04 -10.22 -1.28
N LEU A 389 -28.46 -9.62 -2.34
CA LEU A 389 -27.77 -10.35 -3.39
C LEU A 389 -26.66 -11.23 -2.83
N LYS A 390 -25.80 -10.67 -1.97
CA LYS A 390 -24.71 -11.43 -1.35
C LYS A 390 -25.21 -12.62 -0.54
N GLN A 391 -26.34 -12.48 0.16
CA GLN A 391 -26.96 -13.59 0.90
C GLN A 391 -27.46 -14.71 -0.02
N GLU A 392 -27.94 -14.39 -1.22
CA GLU A 392 -28.30 -15.39 -2.23
C GLU A 392 -27.05 -16.04 -2.84
N GLU A 393 -26.02 -15.25 -3.17
CA GLU A 393 -24.73 -15.74 -3.69
C GLU A 393 -24.05 -16.71 -2.72
N ASP A 394 -24.07 -16.40 -1.42
CA ASP A 394 -23.47 -17.24 -0.37
C ASP A 394 -24.18 -18.61 -0.22
N LYS A 395 -25.44 -18.73 -0.68
CA LYS A 395 -26.14 -20.04 -0.73
C LYS A 395 -25.64 -20.92 -1.87
N ARG A 396 -25.09 -20.31 -2.94
CA ARG A 396 -24.61 -21.03 -4.12
C ARG A 396 -23.24 -21.63 -3.83
N LYS A 397 -23.19 -22.96 -3.74
CA LYS A 397 -21.93 -23.69 -3.51
C LYS A 397 -20.99 -23.48 -4.70
N ILE A 398 -19.69 -23.29 -4.43
CA ILE A 398 -18.66 -23.29 -5.48
C ILE A 398 -18.71 -24.59 -6.32
N SER A 399 -19.16 -25.70 -5.71
CA SER A 399 -19.35 -26.98 -6.39
C SER A 399 -20.35 -26.92 -7.56
N THR A 400 -21.26 -25.96 -7.58
CA THR A 400 -22.26 -25.80 -8.64
C THR A 400 -21.87 -24.73 -9.67
N GLN A 401 -20.73 -24.05 -9.50
CA GLN A 401 -20.24 -23.06 -10.46
C GLN A 401 -19.30 -23.75 -11.47
N LYS A 402 -19.85 -24.14 -12.61
CA LYS A 402 -19.17 -24.99 -13.61
C LYS A 402 -18.02 -24.24 -14.27
N ILE A 403 -18.24 -23.01 -14.70
CA ILE A 403 -17.22 -22.23 -15.42
C ILE A 403 -16.10 -21.83 -14.47
N ARG A 404 -16.45 -21.41 -13.26
CA ARG A 404 -15.45 -21.11 -12.22
C ARG A 404 -14.52 -22.28 -11.96
N LYS A 405 -15.05 -23.50 -11.85
CA LYS A 405 -14.24 -24.71 -11.66
C LYS A 405 -13.24 -24.94 -12.79
N PHE A 406 -13.67 -24.78 -14.04
CA PHE A 406 -12.77 -24.93 -15.17
C PHE A 406 -11.65 -23.89 -15.15
N ILE A 407 -11.95 -22.64 -14.79
CA ILE A 407 -10.93 -21.61 -14.61
C ILE A 407 -9.96 -21.98 -13.48
N ASP A 408 -10.46 -22.41 -12.33
CA ASP A 408 -9.61 -22.85 -11.21
C ASP A 408 -8.74 -24.08 -11.59
N GLN A 409 -9.24 -24.97 -12.46
CA GLN A 409 -8.45 -26.08 -13.01
C GLN A 409 -7.34 -25.59 -13.95
N VAL A 410 -7.62 -24.60 -14.81
CA VAL A 410 -6.59 -23.97 -15.67
C VAL A 410 -5.51 -23.34 -14.80
N LEU A 411 -5.88 -22.57 -13.78
CA LEU A 411 -4.91 -21.98 -12.84
C LEU A 411 -4.05 -23.06 -12.18
N LYS A 412 -4.68 -24.13 -11.67
CA LYS A 412 -3.97 -25.23 -11.01
C LYS A 412 -3.02 -25.97 -11.95
N LYS A 413 -3.41 -26.18 -13.22
CA LYS A 413 -2.55 -26.76 -14.27
C LYS A 413 -1.27 -25.93 -14.47
N HIS A 414 -1.39 -24.61 -14.31
CA HIS A 414 -0.27 -23.66 -14.41
C HIS A 414 0.48 -23.43 -13.09
N GLY A 415 0.18 -24.21 -12.04
CA GLY A 415 0.83 -24.08 -10.73
C GLY A 415 0.36 -22.87 -9.91
N VAL A 416 -0.70 -22.20 -10.34
CA VAL A 416 -1.31 -21.07 -9.63
C VAL A 416 -2.38 -21.61 -8.68
N ASP A 417 -2.03 -21.77 -7.40
CA ASP A 417 -2.97 -22.21 -6.38
C ASP A 417 -3.62 -21.03 -5.65
N ARG A 418 -4.96 -21.03 -5.65
CA ARG A 418 -5.80 -20.10 -4.90
C ARG A 418 -6.11 -20.74 -3.55
N GLY A 419 -5.12 -20.74 -2.67
CA GLY A 419 -5.16 -21.47 -1.40
C GLY A 419 -6.45 -21.24 -0.61
N HIS A 420 -7.06 -22.33 -0.13
CA HIS A 420 -8.28 -22.31 0.67
C HIS A 420 -8.11 -21.51 1.97
N SER A 421 -6.89 -21.52 2.53
CA SER A 421 -6.48 -20.77 3.72
C SER A 421 -6.48 -19.24 3.54
N HIS A 422 -6.51 -18.75 2.29
CA HIS A 422 -6.55 -17.32 1.98
C HIS A 422 -7.91 -16.87 1.42
N GLY A 423 -8.98 -17.64 1.67
CA GLY A 423 -10.32 -17.30 1.19
C GLY A 423 -10.44 -17.32 -0.34
N GLY A 424 -9.52 -18.01 -1.04
CA GLY A 424 -9.46 -18.07 -2.49
C GLY A 424 -8.76 -16.90 -3.17
N ASP A 425 -8.01 -16.08 -2.43
CA ASP A 425 -7.10 -15.05 -2.99
C ASP A 425 -5.73 -15.65 -3.33
N PHE A 426 -5.05 -15.06 -4.32
CA PHE A 426 -3.66 -15.38 -4.63
C PHE A 426 -2.73 -14.91 -3.51
N ASN A 427 -1.80 -15.78 -3.11
CA ASN A 427 -0.66 -15.39 -2.29
C ASN A 427 0.50 -14.87 -3.18
N GLY A 428 1.62 -14.48 -2.56
CA GLY A 428 2.77 -13.95 -3.29
C GLY A 428 3.34 -14.91 -4.33
N VAL A 429 3.50 -16.20 -3.98
CA VAL A 429 4.02 -17.22 -4.89
C VAL A 429 3.08 -17.45 -6.05
N ALA A 430 1.77 -17.52 -5.79
CA ALA A 430 0.76 -17.68 -6.83
C ALA A 430 0.74 -16.48 -7.79
N CYS A 431 0.93 -15.25 -7.29
CA CYS A 431 1.03 -14.06 -8.15
C CYS A 431 2.25 -14.12 -9.07
N LEU A 432 3.42 -14.57 -8.57
CA LEU A 432 4.63 -14.73 -9.38
C LEU A 432 4.45 -15.80 -10.45
N MET A 433 3.86 -16.95 -10.10
CA MET A 433 3.55 -18.00 -11.09
C MET A 433 2.53 -17.53 -12.13
N PHE A 434 1.55 -16.72 -11.72
CA PHE A 434 0.59 -16.10 -12.64
C PHE A 434 1.30 -15.12 -13.58
N GLU A 435 2.15 -14.24 -13.04
CA GLU A 435 2.93 -13.23 -13.76
C GLU A 435 3.73 -13.84 -14.92
N ASP A 436 4.37 -14.98 -14.69
CA ASP A 436 5.20 -15.68 -15.67
C ASP A 436 4.39 -16.37 -16.79
N ARG A 437 3.09 -16.61 -16.57
CA ARG A 437 2.25 -17.45 -17.45
C ARG A 437 0.94 -16.80 -17.86
N VAL A 438 0.86 -15.46 -17.76
CA VAL A 438 -0.37 -14.70 -18.05
C VAL A 438 -0.96 -15.11 -19.40
N GLU A 439 -0.15 -15.16 -20.45
CA GLU A 439 -0.64 -15.43 -21.80
C GLU A 439 -1.22 -16.84 -21.93
N GLU A 440 -0.51 -17.85 -21.45
CA GLU A 440 -0.92 -19.26 -21.51
C GLU A 440 -2.19 -19.51 -20.71
N ILE A 441 -2.26 -18.97 -19.48
CA ILE A 441 -3.42 -19.08 -18.59
C ILE A 441 -4.64 -18.49 -19.27
N PHE A 442 -4.52 -17.26 -19.76
CA PHE A 442 -5.63 -16.59 -20.40
C PHE A 442 -6.02 -17.36 -21.68
N ASP A 443 -5.08 -17.77 -22.55
CA ASP A 443 -5.42 -18.46 -23.80
C ASP A 443 -6.20 -19.76 -23.56
N GLU A 444 -5.95 -20.47 -22.46
CA GLU A 444 -6.75 -21.61 -22.03
C GLU A 444 -8.12 -21.22 -21.47
N ILE A 445 -8.19 -20.18 -20.64
CA ILE A 445 -9.48 -19.65 -20.13
C ILE A 445 -10.39 -19.22 -21.29
N LYS A 446 -9.85 -18.58 -22.33
CA LYS A 446 -10.60 -18.20 -23.53
C LYS A 446 -11.26 -19.41 -24.20
N LYS A 447 -10.52 -20.51 -24.34
CA LYS A 447 -11.04 -21.76 -24.92
C LYS A 447 -12.17 -22.32 -24.07
N VAL A 448 -12.02 -22.31 -22.75
CA VAL A 448 -13.08 -22.71 -21.82
C VAL A 448 -14.33 -21.85 -22.02
N LEU A 449 -14.21 -20.53 -22.05
CA LEU A 449 -15.36 -19.63 -22.20
C LEU A 449 -16.05 -19.79 -23.57
N LEU A 450 -15.31 -20.05 -24.65
CA LEU A 450 -15.87 -20.24 -25.98
C LEU A 450 -16.61 -21.58 -26.15
N VAL A 451 -16.20 -22.61 -25.41
CA VAL A 451 -16.78 -23.97 -25.50
C VAL A 451 -17.92 -24.15 -24.50
N GLU A 452 -17.72 -23.68 -23.27
CA GLU A 452 -18.60 -23.98 -22.14
C GLU A 452 -19.43 -22.77 -21.69
N GLY A 453 -19.06 -21.55 -22.07
CA GLY A 453 -19.72 -20.32 -21.63
C GLY A 453 -21.00 -19.98 -22.41
N ASN A 454 -21.84 -19.14 -21.80
CA ASN A 454 -23.12 -18.68 -22.38
C ASN A 454 -23.03 -17.38 -23.20
N GLY A 455 -21.85 -16.78 -23.36
CA GLY A 455 -21.70 -15.48 -24.04
C GLY A 455 -21.45 -15.57 -25.55
N HIS A 456 -21.63 -14.44 -26.23
CA HIS A 456 -21.31 -14.34 -27.65
C HIS A 456 -19.79 -14.37 -27.88
N ALA A 457 -19.33 -15.14 -28.87
CA ALA A 457 -17.90 -15.32 -29.14
C ALA A 457 -17.13 -14.01 -29.39
N ALA A 458 -17.77 -13.01 -30.03
CA ALA A 458 -17.18 -11.69 -30.26
C ALA A 458 -16.95 -10.93 -28.94
N GLU A 459 -17.97 -10.90 -28.07
CA GLU A 459 -17.89 -10.28 -26.74
C GLU A 459 -16.83 -10.99 -25.87
N ILE A 460 -16.86 -12.32 -25.85
CA ILE A 460 -15.87 -13.13 -25.12
C ILE A 460 -14.47 -12.69 -25.53
N LYS A 461 -14.20 -12.63 -26.84
CA LYS A 461 -12.89 -12.24 -27.35
C LYS A 461 -12.51 -10.83 -26.91
N GLU A 462 -13.39 -9.85 -27.05
CA GLU A 462 -13.09 -8.46 -26.69
C GLU A 462 -12.80 -8.28 -25.20
N VAL A 463 -13.66 -8.80 -24.32
CA VAL A 463 -13.51 -8.66 -22.86
C VAL A 463 -12.27 -9.42 -22.39
N TYR A 464 -12.08 -10.62 -22.91
CA TYR A 464 -10.91 -11.44 -22.64
C TYR A 464 -9.59 -10.75 -22.99
N GLU A 465 -9.46 -10.21 -24.21
CA GLU A 465 -8.22 -9.52 -24.62
C GLU A 465 -7.95 -8.30 -23.74
N SER A 466 -9.02 -7.64 -23.27
CA SER A 466 -8.90 -6.50 -22.34
C SER A 466 -8.33 -6.90 -20.98
N TYR A 467 -8.78 -8.03 -20.41
CA TYR A 467 -8.19 -8.56 -19.16
C TYR A 467 -6.79 -9.13 -19.40
N LYS A 468 -6.55 -9.89 -20.47
CA LYS A 468 -5.22 -10.41 -20.82
C LYS A 468 -4.21 -9.26 -20.89
N LEU A 469 -4.52 -8.20 -21.63
CA LEU A 469 -3.68 -7.00 -21.72
C LEU A 469 -3.43 -6.38 -20.34
N HIS A 470 -4.46 -6.28 -19.49
CA HIS A 470 -4.30 -5.73 -18.14
C HIS A 470 -3.29 -6.53 -17.31
N PHE A 471 -3.39 -7.86 -17.30
CA PHE A 471 -2.44 -8.71 -16.58
C PHE A 471 -1.05 -8.72 -17.20
N CYS A 472 -0.92 -8.61 -18.53
CA CYS A 472 0.38 -8.44 -19.18
C CYS A 472 1.03 -7.09 -18.79
N LEU A 473 0.25 -6.01 -18.70
CA LEU A 473 0.75 -4.72 -18.23
C LEU A 473 1.18 -4.77 -16.76
N LEU A 474 0.41 -5.45 -15.89
CA LEU A 474 0.79 -5.68 -14.50
C LEU A 474 2.10 -6.49 -14.41
N SER A 475 2.20 -7.59 -15.17
CA SER A 475 3.40 -8.42 -15.24
C SER A 475 4.60 -7.61 -15.72
N HIS A 476 4.46 -6.84 -16.80
CA HIS A 476 5.53 -5.97 -17.27
C HIS A 476 5.95 -4.95 -16.20
N MET A 477 4.99 -4.28 -15.56
CA MET A 477 5.27 -3.31 -14.50
C MET A 477 6.03 -3.94 -13.32
N PHE A 478 5.62 -5.12 -12.84
CA PHE A 478 6.29 -5.77 -11.71
C PHE A 478 7.62 -6.41 -12.08
N SER A 479 7.81 -6.88 -13.31
CA SER A 479 9.11 -7.34 -13.81
C SER A 479 10.15 -6.20 -13.79
N LEU A 480 9.76 -4.97 -14.12
CA LEU A 480 10.62 -3.78 -14.03
C LEU A 480 10.95 -3.40 -12.58
N VAL A 481 10.07 -3.68 -11.64
CA VAL A 481 10.27 -3.41 -10.21
C VAL A 481 11.13 -4.46 -9.53
N GLN A 482 11.07 -5.70 -10.01
CA GLN A 482 11.79 -6.86 -9.49
C GLN A 482 13.17 -7.07 -10.15
N THR A 483 13.75 -6.03 -10.75
CA THR A 483 15.02 -6.12 -11.48
C THR A 483 16.09 -6.89 -10.70
N GLN A 484 16.71 -7.86 -11.38
CA GLN A 484 17.64 -8.81 -10.81
C GLN A 484 18.84 -8.13 -10.12
N LYS A 485 19.38 -8.77 -9.07
CA LYS A 485 20.44 -8.28 -8.17
C LYS A 485 21.71 -7.75 -8.85
N TRP A 486 21.97 -8.08 -10.13
CA TRP A 486 23.16 -7.69 -10.89
C TRP A 486 22.96 -6.53 -11.87
N ILE A 487 21.70 -6.15 -12.15
CA ILE A 487 21.32 -4.99 -12.98
C ILE A 487 21.65 -3.60 -12.35
N PRO A 488 21.78 -3.43 -11.01
CA PRO A 488 22.13 -2.14 -10.41
C PRO A 488 23.45 -1.50 -10.88
N ASN A 489 24.31 -2.25 -11.59
CA ASN A 489 25.65 -1.83 -11.99
C ASN A 489 25.70 -1.02 -13.30
N ASP A 490 24.57 -0.87 -14.01
CA ASP A 490 24.48 -0.08 -15.24
C ASP A 490 23.53 1.11 -15.04
N PRO A 491 24.08 2.33 -14.82
CA PRO A 491 23.29 3.55 -14.70
C PRO A 491 22.37 3.82 -15.90
N LYS A 492 22.77 3.44 -17.12
CA LYS A 492 21.94 3.61 -18.33
C LYS A 492 20.77 2.65 -18.31
N MET A 493 20.99 1.40 -17.90
CA MET A 493 19.92 0.42 -17.76
C MET A 493 18.95 0.81 -16.64
N LYS A 494 19.44 1.32 -15.50
CA LYS A 494 18.61 1.89 -14.43
C LYS A 494 17.74 3.04 -14.93
N ALA A 495 18.34 3.99 -15.67
CA ALA A 495 17.59 5.09 -16.28
C ALA A 495 16.54 4.59 -17.29
N SER A 496 16.88 3.58 -18.11
CA SER A 496 15.94 2.95 -19.04
C SER A 496 14.78 2.26 -18.33
N ILE A 497 15.03 1.54 -17.23
CA ILE A 497 13.99 0.90 -16.42
C ILE A 497 13.06 1.97 -15.84
N LEU A 498 13.61 3.04 -15.27
CA LEU A 498 12.81 4.15 -14.73
C LEU A 498 11.96 4.81 -15.83
N LEU A 499 12.48 4.97 -17.04
CA LEU A 499 11.73 5.50 -18.18
C LEU A 499 10.58 4.56 -18.58
N LYS A 500 10.85 3.26 -18.71
CA LYS A 500 9.81 2.25 -18.98
C LYS A 500 8.76 2.19 -17.86
N MET A 501 9.17 2.37 -16.61
CA MET A 501 8.22 2.46 -15.49
C MET A 501 7.32 3.69 -15.60
N LYS A 502 7.86 4.85 -16.01
CA LYS A 502 7.07 6.07 -16.28
C LYS A 502 6.04 5.88 -17.39
N GLU A 503 6.32 4.99 -18.35
CA GLU A 503 5.41 4.67 -19.46
C GLU A 503 4.35 3.63 -19.06
N VAL A 504 4.74 2.55 -18.37
CA VAL A 504 3.85 1.42 -18.07
C VAL A 504 2.84 1.72 -16.97
N ILE A 505 3.21 2.50 -15.94
CA ILE A 505 2.31 2.80 -14.79
C ILE A 505 1.02 3.47 -15.28
N PRO A 506 1.05 4.55 -16.09
CA PRO A 506 -0.15 5.13 -16.67
C PRO A 506 -0.97 4.16 -17.54
N LEU A 507 -0.33 3.20 -18.21
CA LEU A 507 -1.03 2.18 -19.00
C LEU A 507 -1.80 1.19 -18.10
N VAL A 508 -1.20 0.77 -16.97
CA VAL A 508 -1.86 -0.06 -15.97
C VAL A 508 -3.07 0.67 -15.38
N ASP A 509 -2.92 1.94 -15.04
CA ASP A 509 -4.00 2.73 -14.45
C ASP A 509 -5.16 2.97 -15.43
N ARG A 510 -4.85 3.33 -16.70
CA ARG A 510 -5.87 3.42 -17.75
C ARG A 510 -6.57 2.08 -18.01
N SER A 511 -5.81 0.98 -18.05
CA SER A 511 -6.40 -0.35 -18.21
C SER A 511 -7.28 -0.74 -17.03
N THR A 512 -6.95 -0.29 -15.82
CA THR A 512 -7.74 -0.53 -14.62
C THR A 512 -9.08 0.20 -14.71
N GLU A 513 -9.04 1.50 -15.02
CA GLU A 513 -10.24 2.34 -15.15
C GLU A 513 -11.16 1.83 -16.25
N ARG A 514 -10.59 1.47 -17.42
CA ARG A 514 -11.32 0.86 -18.54
C ARG A 514 -12.08 -0.42 -18.13
N LEU A 515 -11.49 -1.24 -17.27
CA LEU A 515 -12.10 -2.48 -16.78
C LEU A 515 -13.06 -2.27 -15.59
N GLY A 516 -13.29 -1.02 -15.16
CA GLY A 516 -14.12 -0.72 -14.00
C GLY A 516 -13.55 -1.27 -12.69
N ILE A 517 -12.25 -1.57 -12.64
CA ILE A 517 -11.58 -2.00 -11.41
C ILE A 517 -11.37 -0.76 -10.53
N SER A 518 -11.67 -0.87 -9.23
CA SER A 518 -11.57 0.27 -8.30
C SER A 518 -10.17 0.89 -8.28
N MET A 519 -10.05 2.17 -8.67
CA MET A 519 -8.83 2.98 -8.49
C MET A 519 -8.59 3.41 -7.05
N ALA A 520 -9.65 3.46 -6.23
CA ALA A 520 -9.66 3.97 -4.86
C ALA A 520 -9.00 3.02 -3.83
N LYS A 521 -7.73 2.65 -4.06
CA LYS A 521 -6.94 1.76 -3.21
C LYS A 521 -5.58 2.38 -2.90
N PRO A 522 -5.22 2.59 -1.62
CA PRO A 522 -3.92 3.14 -1.26
C PRO A 522 -2.74 2.35 -1.81
N LYS A 523 -2.86 1.02 -1.98
CA LYS A 523 -1.85 0.16 -2.62
C LYS A 523 -1.48 0.64 -4.02
N ARG A 524 -2.49 0.98 -4.84
CA ARG A 524 -2.28 1.48 -6.21
C ARG A 524 -1.74 2.90 -6.15
N HIS A 525 -2.40 3.80 -5.43
CA HIS A 525 -1.96 5.20 -5.31
C HIS A 525 -0.51 5.34 -4.82
N VAL A 526 -0.12 4.61 -3.77
CA VAL A 526 1.29 4.57 -3.29
C VAL A 526 2.25 4.21 -4.42
N PHE A 527 1.87 3.25 -5.27
CA PHE A 527 2.73 2.78 -6.33
C PHE A 527 2.72 3.72 -7.54
N SER A 528 1.56 4.16 -8.01
CA SER A 528 1.44 5.03 -9.17
C SER A 528 2.07 6.41 -8.94
N ASP A 529 1.80 7.01 -7.77
CA ASP A 529 2.13 8.41 -7.53
C ASP A 529 3.50 8.60 -6.88
N HIS A 530 3.95 7.62 -6.07
CA HIS A 530 5.13 7.79 -5.23
C HIS A 530 6.31 6.89 -5.62
N ARG A 531 6.10 5.81 -6.40
CA ARG A 531 7.22 4.94 -6.82
C ARG A 531 8.21 5.66 -7.73
N LEU A 532 7.72 6.53 -8.60
CA LEU A 532 8.51 7.32 -9.54
C LEU A 532 8.98 8.65 -8.93
N GLY A 533 8.44 9.01 -7.76
CA GLY A 533 8.77 10.21 -7.00
C GLY A 533 10.11 10.08 -6.29
N GLY A 534 11.18 10.20 -7.05
CA GLY A 534 12.41 10.88 -6.61
C GLY A 534 13.27 10.21 -5.56
N GLU A 535 12.83 10.03 -4.32
CA GLU A 535 13.69 10.41 -3.18
C GLU A 535 14.52 9.29 -2.54
N ILE A 536 14.09 8.02 -2.63
CA ILE A 536 14.99 6.90 -2.29
C ILE A 536 16.13 6.87 -3.32
N THR A 537 15.81 7.17 -4.59
CA THR A 537 16.79 7.34 -5.67
C THR A 537 17.59 8.64 -5.55
N SER A 538 16.96 9.74 -5.10
CA SER A 538 17.63 11.04 -4.99
C SER A 538 18.61 11.04 -3.84
N ARG A 539 18.35 10.42 -2.68
CA ARG A 539 19.41 10.24 -1.66
C ARG A 539 20.54 9.33 -2.12
N LEU A 540 20.22 8.27 -2.87
CA LEU A 540 21.24 7.43 -3.51
C LEU A 540 22.01 8.16 -4.64
N GLN A 541 21.46 9.23 -5.22
CA GLN A 541 22.09 10.05 -6.28
C GLN A 541 22.79 11.31 -5.73
N GLU A 542 22.24 11.95 -4.70
CA GLU A 542 22.75 13.12 -3.98
C GLU A 542 24.03 12.76 -3.23
N MET A 543 24.11 11.55 -2.66
CA MET A 543 25.36 11.02 -2.09
C MET A 543 26.46 10.81 -3.13
N HIS A 544 26.11 10.58 -4.40
CA HIS A 544 27.10 10.51 -5.48
C HIS A 544 27.60 11.90 -5.89
N CYS A 545 26.77 12.94 -5.73
CA CYS A 545 27.13 14.32 -6.04
C CYS A 545 27.92 14.99 -4.91
N SER A 546 27.64 14.69 -3.64
CA SER A 546 28.35 15.29 -2.49
C SER A 546 29.77 14.75 -2.26
N MET A 547 30.18 13.72 -3.00
CA MET A 547 31.53 13.14 -2.94
C MET A 547 32.46 13.66 -4.05
N GLN A 548 31.97 14.49 -4.97
CA GLN A 548 32.77 15.11 -6.04
C GLN A 548 33.23 16.54 -5.72
N GLU A 549 32.86 17.10 -4.55
CA GLU A 549 33.25 18.46 -4.15
C GLU A 549 34.43 18.50 -3.16
N HIS A 550 35.05 17.35 -2.86
CA HIS A 550 36.26 17.24 -2.03
C HIS A 550 37.31 16.27 -2.62
N GLU A 551 37.55 16.39 -3.92
CA GLU A 551 38.89 16.19 -4.52
C GLU A 551 39.47 17.57 -4.87
#